data_AF-A0A2N2F8A8-F1
#
_entry.id   AF-A0A2N2F8A8-F1
#
_cell.length_a   1.000
_cell.length_b   1.000
_cell.length_c   1.000
_cell.angle_alpha   90.00
_cell.angle_beta   90.00
_cell.angle_gamma   90.00
#
_symmetry.space_group_name_H-M   'P 1'
#
loop_
_entity.id
_entity.type
_entity.pdbx_description
1 polymer ?
#
loop_
_entity_poly.entity_id
_entity_poly.type
_entity_poly.pdbx_seq_one_letter_code
_entity_poly.pdbx_strand_id
1 'polypeptide(L)' 'MPMIPASEIERLKREVPVKALAEALGVVLKGQGDNLCGLCPFHSDKNPSLVITPSKNVWNCLGACQRGGSSID' A
#
# COMPACT_ATOMS: atom_id res chain seq x y z
N MET A 1 -19.62 -20.55 -2.11
CA MET A 1 -18.83 -19.31 -2.20
C MET A 1 -17.81 -19.53 -3.32
N PRO A 2 -17.85 -18.77 -4.42
CA PRO A 2 -16.89 -18.98 -5.50
C PRO A 2 -15.49 -18.65 -4.99
N MET A 3 -14.58 -19.62 -5.08
CA MET A 3 -13.17 -19.42 -4.75
C MET A 3 -12.49 -18.79 -5.95
N ILE A 4 -11.94 -17.59 -5.78
CA ILE A 4 -11.01 -17.02 -6.76
C ILE A 4 -9.74 -17.89 -6.71
N PRO A 5 -9.24 -18.41 -7.85
CA PRO A 5 -8.00 -19.18 -7.87
C PRO A 5 -6.84 -18.38 -7.29
N ALA A 6 -5.96 -19.03 -6.50
CA ALA A 6 -4.80 -18.35 -5.92
C ALA A 6 -3.90 -17.70 -6.98
N SER A 7 -3.79 -18.32 -8.16
CA SER A 7 -3.06 -17.75 -9.30
C SER A 7 -3.61 -16.41 -9.77
N GLU A 8 -4.92 -16.21 -9.66
CA GLU A 8 -5.57 -14.96 -10.02
C GLU A 8 -5.25 -13.87 -8.99
N ILE A 9 -5.28 -14.20 -7.70
CA ILE A 9 -4.89 -13.29 -6.61
C ILE A 9 -3.42 -12.87 -6.79
N GLU A 10 -2.53 -13.82 -7.06
CA GLU A 10 -1.10 -13.53 -7.29
C GLU A 10 -0.86 -12.71 -8.56
N ARG A 11 -1.72 -12.83 -9.59
CA ARG A 11 -1.66 -11.94 -10.74
C ARG A 11 -2.02 -10.51 -10.32
N LEU A 12 -3.14 -10.34 -9.59
CA LEU A 12 -3.59 -9.03 -9.13
C LEU A 12 -2.58 -8.35 -8.20
N LYS A 13 -1.95 -9.08 -7.28
CA LYS A 13 -0.89 -8.54 -6.39
C LYS A 13 0.32 -7.99 -7.17
N ARG A 14 0.60 -8.53 -8.35
CA ARG A 14 1.71 -8.08 -9.21
C ARG A 14 1.31 -6.94 -10.14
N GLU A 15 0.12 -7.02 -10.73
CA GLU A 15 -0.32 -6.09 -11.78
C GLU A 15 -0.92 -4.80 -11.22
N VAL A 16 -1.57 -4.85 -10.05
CA VAL A 16 -2.25 -3.69 -9.47
C VAL A 16 -1.25 -2.89 -8.63
N PRO A 17 -0.89 -1.65 -9.02
CA PRO A 17 0.10 -0.87 -8.29
C PRO A 17 -0.47 -0.31 -6.99
N VAL A 18 0.18 -0.62 -5.87
CA VAL A 18 -0.19 -0.12 -4.52
C VAL A 18 -0.15 1.40 -4.45
N LYS A 19 0.80 2.03 -5.16
CA LYS A 19 0.89 3.49 -5.29
C LYS A 19 -0.44 4.09 -5.77
N ALA A 20 -1.01 3.55 -6.86
CA ALA A 20 -2.22 4.09 -7.45
C ALA A 20 -3.43 3.92 -6.52
N LEU A 21 -3.49 2.80 -5.78
CA LEU A 21 -4.53 2.58 -4.78
C LEU A 21 -4.44 3.60 -3.64
N ALA A 22 -3.22 3.90 -3.16
CA ALA A 22 -3.02 4.91 -2.12
C ALA A 22 -3.41 6.31 -2.62
N GLU A 23 -3.04 6.68 -3.85
CA GLU A 23 -3.43 7.96 -4.47
C GLU A 23 -4.97 8.05 -4.65
N ALA A 24 -5.63 6.96 -5.05
CA ALA A 24 -7.08 6.89 -5.16
C ALA A 24 -7.81 7.03 -3.81
N LEU A 25 -7.16 6.65 -2.70
CA LEU A 25 -7.65 6.91 -1.34
C LEU A 25 -7.41 8.37 -0.88
N GLY A 26 -6.85 9.22 -1.74
CA GLY A 26 -6.54 10.61 -1.42
C GLY A 26 -5.23 10.79 -0.64
N VAL A 27 -4.40 9.74 -0.55
CA VAL A 27 -3.09 9.86 0.12
C VAL A 27 -2.15 10.65 -0.78
N VAL A 28 -1.68 11.79 -0.28
CA VAL A 28 -0.63 12.56 -0.92
C VAL A 28 0.71 11.90 -0.63
N LEU A 29 1.31 11.30 -1.65
CA LEU A 29 2.61 10.64 -1.57
C LEU A 29 3.76 11.60 -1.93
N LYS A 30 4.85 11.52 -1.18
CA LYS A 30 6.11 12.24 -1.43
C LYS A 30 7.26 11.26 -1.55
N GLY A 31 8.18 11.50 -2.49
CA GLY A 31 9.38 10.67 -2.63
C GLY A 31 10.33 10.81 -1.45
N GLN A 32 10.84 9.69 -0.95
CA GLN A 32 11.88 9.60 0.08
C GLN A 32 12.85 8.48 -0.27
N GLY A 33 13.93 8.83 -0.98
CA GLY A 33 14.83 7.85 -1.58
C GLY A 33 14.10 6.98 -2.60
N ASP A 34 14.22 5.66 -2.47
CA ASP A 34 13.52 4.69 -3.34
C ASP A 34 12.06 4.43 -2.94
N ASN A 35 11.60 5.01 -1.83
CA ASN A 35 10.25 4.82 -1.29
C ASN A 35 9.38 6.06 -1.50
N LEU A 36 8.07 5.86 -1.32
CA LEU A 36 7.08 6.93 -1.26
C LEU A 36 6.48 6.96 0.14
N CYS A 37 6.35 8.15 0.72
CA CYS A 37 5.82 8.33 2.07
C CYS A 37 4.56 9.22 2.07
N GLY A 38 3.62 8.92 2.96
CA GLY A 38 2.36 9.65 3.09
C GLY A 38 1.69 9.43 4.45
N LEU A 39 0.55 10.07 4.67
CA LEU A 39 -0.28 9.81 5.86
C LEU A 39 -1.00 8.47 5.71
N CYS A 40 -1.03 7.69 6.78
CA CYS A 40 -1.76 6.42 6.76
C CYS A 40 -3.28 6.65 6.72
N PRO A 41 -4.01 6.03 5.77
CA PRO A 41 -5.47 6.17 5.70
C PRO A 41 -6.23 5.31 6.73
N PHE A 42 -5.53 4.42 7.45
CA PHE A 42 -6.14 3.43 8.35
C PHE A 42 -6.16 3.85 9.83
N HIS A 43 -5.56 4.99 10.16
CA HIS A 43 -5.65 5.59 11.49
C HIS A 43 -5.57 7.11 11.38
N SER A 44 -5.91 7.82 12.46
CA SER A 44 -5.76 9.28 12.51
C SER A 44 -4.27 9.65 12.57
N ASP A 45 -3.64 9.71 11.41
CA ASP A 45 -2.22 9.98 11.29
C ASP A 45 -1.94 11.49 11.15
N LYS A 46 -0.91 11.98 11.85
CA LYS A 46 -0.42 13.37 11.77
C LYS A 46 0.98 13.45 11.20
N ASN A 47 1.73 12.35 11.21
CA ASN A 47 3.13 12.28 10.80
C ASN A 47 3.24 11.21 9.72
N PRO A 48 3.71 11.51 8.50
CA PRO A 48 3.73 10.55 7.39
C PRO A 48 4.33 9.20 7.78
N SER A 49 3.46 8.22 8.05
CA SER A 49 3.86 6.90 8.56
C SER A 49 3.62 5.79 7.55
N LEU A 50 2.86 6.06 6.48
CA LEU A 50 2.73 5.16 5.33
C LEU A 50 4.02 5.22 4.52
N VAL A 51 4.61 4.06 4.26
CA VAL A 51 5.74 3.87 3.35
C VAL A 51 5.34 2.87 2.29
N ILE A 52 5.49 3.24 1.02
CA ILE A 52 5.28 2.38 -0.14
C ILE A 52 6.64 2.15 -0.78
N THR A 53 6.97 0.90 -1.08
CA THR A 53 8.18 0.52 -1.83
C THR A 53 7.76 0.11 -3.25
N PRO A 54 7.83 1.02 -4.25
CA PRO A 54 7.29 0.76 -5.58
C PRO A 54 7.93 -0.44 -6.27
N SER A 55 9.24 -0.66 -6.06
CA SER A 55 9.98 -1.78 -6.64
C SER A 55 9.48 -3.16 -6.19
N LYS A 56 8.87 -3.23 -5.00
CA LYS A 56 8.32 -4.46 -4.43
C LYS A 56 6.79 -4.52 -4.52
N ASN A 57 6.15 -3.43 -4.96
CA ASN A 57 4.70 -3.25 -4.94
C ASN A 57 4.05 -3.57 -3.59
N VAL A 58 4.65 -3.09 -2.51
CA VAL A 58 4.15 -3.27 -1.13
C VAL A 58 4.12 -1.96 -0.37
N TRP A 59 3.34 -1.92 0.70
CA TRP A 59 3.24 -0.82 1.65
C TRP A 59 3.32 -1.31 3.09
N ASN A 60 3.80 -0.45 3.97
CA ASN A 60 3.78 -0.63 5.42
C ASN A 60 3.49 0.70 6.10
N CYS A 61 2.70 0.68 7.15
CA CYS A 61 2.52 1.79 8.07
C CYS A 61 3.44 1.59 9.27
N LEU A 62 4.46 2.45 9.41
CA LEU A 62 5.41 2.42 10.53
C LEU A 62 4.89 3.14 11.79
N GLY A 63 3.64 3.60 11.75
CA GLY A 63 2.95 4.31 12.84
C GLY A 63 2.13 3.39 13.76
N ALA A 64 1.03 3.91 14.31
CA ALA A 64 0.28 3.22 15.36
C ALA A 64 -0.40 1.91 14.91
N CYS A 65 -0.80 1.80 13.64
CA CYS A 65 -1.54 0.62 13.20
C CYS A 65 -0.66 -0.57 12.78
N GLN A 66 0.63 -0.36 12.48
CA GLN A 66 1.59 -1.40 12.07
C GLN A 66 1.08 -2.35 10.96
N ARG A 67 0.15 -1.87 10.12
CA ARG A 67 -0.42 -2.64 9.01
C ARG A 67 0.47 -2.54 7.79
N GLY A 68 0.42 -3.56 6.94
CA GLY A 68 1.12 -3.56 5.68
C GLY A 68 0.70 -4.74 4.81
N GLY A 69 1.16 -4.72 3.57
CA GLY A 69 0.84 -5.72 2.58
C GLY A 69 1.09 -5.24 1.16
N SER A 70 0.44 -5.91 0.23
CA SER A 70 0.36 -5.67 -1.20
C SER A 70 -0.98 -5.04 -1.54
N SER A 71 -1.39 -5.15 -2.80
CA SER A 71 -2.64 -4.61 -3.33
C SER A 71 -3.88 -5.24 -2.70
N ILE A 72 -3.80 -6.50 -2.25
CA ILE A 72 -4.91 -7.27 -1.68
C ILE A 72 -4.35 -8.25 -0.64
N ASP A 73 -4.43 -7.93 0.66
CA ASP A 73 -4.09 -8.82 1.78
C ASP A 73 -5.11 -8.72 2.92
#